data_AF-A0A963QD36-F1
#
_entry.id   AF-A0A963QD36-F1
#
_cell.length_a   1.000
_cell.length_b   1.000
_cell.length_c   1.000
_cell.angle_alpha   90.00
_cell.angle_beta   90.00
_cell.angle_gamma   90.00
#
_symmetry.space_group_name_H-M   'P 1'
#
loop_
_entity.id
_entity.type
_entity.pdbx_description
1 polymer ?
#
loop_
_entity_poly.entity_id
_entity_poly.type
_entity_poly.pdbx_seq_one_letter_code
_entity_poly.pdbx_strand_id
1 'polypeptide(L)'
;MPGGGDRVSGFIVTGTDTDVGKTVFAAALTAHLDGWYWKPVQAGLDDGSDAQRVARLSGLAPDRILPEAYRLTTPCSPHRAAAIDGVELDFDRLALPEP
;
A
#
# COMPACT_ATOMS: atom_id res chain seq x y z
N MET A 1 -11.06 14.76 -32.91
CA MET A 1 -10.79 13.34 -32.62
C MET A 1 -11.30 13.03 -31.22
N PRO A 2 -12.30 12.15 -31.04
CA PRO A 2 -12.68 11.69 -29.71
C PRO A 2 -11.68 10.62 -29.30
N GLY A 3 -10.96 10.85 -28.19
CA GLY A 3 -9.94 9.91 -27.73
C GLY A 3 -9.34 10.27 -26.38
N GLY A 4 -10.09 10.97 -25.52
CA GLY A 4 -9.77 11.08 -24.11
C GLY A 4 -10.38 9.86 -23.42
N GLY A 5 -9.78 8.68 -23.62
CA GLY A 5 -10.13 7.54 -22.78
C GLY A 5 -9.77 7.91 -21.35
N ASP A 6 -10.72 7.78 -20.42
CA ASP A 6 -10.48 7.99 -19.00
C ASP A 6 -9.25 7.17 -18.61
N ARG A 7 -8.12 7.85 -18.42
CA ARG A 7 -6.90 7.20 -17.94
C ARG A 7 -7.22 6.71 -16.55
N VAL A 8 -7.19 5.40 -16.35
CA VAL A 8 -7.24 4.81 -15.02
C VAL A 8 -6.12 5.45 -14.20
N SER A 9 -6.50 6.22 -13.18
CA SER A 9 -5.57 6.99 -12.34
C SER A 9 -4.93 6.15 -11.23
N GLY A 10 -5.39 4.91 -11.02
CA GLY A 10 -4.80 3.97 -10.06
C GLY A 10 -5.59 2.67 -9.95
N PHE A 11 -4.99 1.67 -9.30
CA PHE A 11 -5.61 0.38 -8.98
C PHE A 11 -5.63 0.17 -7.46
N ILE A 12 -6.74 -0.34 -6.93
CA ILE A 12 -6.82 -0.80 -5.54
C ILE A 12 -6.77 -2.32 -5.52
N VAL A 13 -5.78 -2.87 -4.82
CA VAL A 13 -5.67 -4.32 -4.58
C VAL A 13 -6.35 -4.66 -3.27
N THR A 14 -7.48 -5.35 -3.34
CA THR A 14 -8.21 -5.90 -2.19
C THR A 14 -8.17 -7.44 -2.21
N GLY A 15 -8.52 -8.08 -1.10
CA GLY A 15 -8.57 -9.54 -1.02
C GLY A 15 -9.46 -10.00 0.13
N THR A 16 -9.94 -11.23 0.04
CA THR A 16 -10.93 -11.80 0.97
C THR A 16 -10.34 -12.11 2.34
N ASP A 17 -9.06 -12.46 2.38
CA ASP A 17 -8.37 -12.92 3.57
C ASP A 17 -6.99 -12.28 3.75
N THR A 18 -6.44 -12.41 4.95
CA THR A 18 -5.01 -12.22 5.22
C THR A 18 -4.22 -13.31 4.49
N ASP A 19 -2.98 -13.01 4.08
CA ASP A 19 -2.06 -13.95 3.42
C ASP A 19 -2.52 -14.61 2.11
N VAL A 20 -3.66 -14.19 1.54
CA VAL A 20 -4.13 -14.62 0.21
C VAL A 20 -3.22 -14.23 -0.96
N GLY A 21 -2.12 -13.51 -0.69
CA GLY A 21 -1.11 -13.13 -1.70
C GLY A 21 -1.21 -11.71 -2.25
N LYS A 22 -1.99 -10.81 -1.62
CA LYS A 22 -2.15 -9.41 -2.04
C LYS A 22 -0.83 -8.68 -2.29
N THR A 23 0.14 -8.82 -1.38
CA THR A 23 1.44 -8.14 -1.48
C THR A 23 2.25 -8.62 -2.68
N VAL A 24 2.21 -9.92 -2.99
CA VAL A 24 2.89 -10.49 -4.16
C VAL A 24 2.22 -10.02 -5.45
N PHE A 25 0.89 -10.04 -5.49
CA PHE A 25 0.13 -9.55 -6.63
C PHE A 25 0.37 -8.06 -6.88
N ALA A 26 0.36 -7.23 -5.83
CA ALA A 26 0.64 -5.81 -5.92
C ALA A 26 2.06 -5.56 -6.47
N ALA A 27 3.07 -6.30 -6.00
CA ALA A 27 4.43 -6.17 -6.52
C ALA A 27 4.51 -6.48 -8.03
N ALA A 28 3.88 -7.57 -8.47
CA ALA A 28 3.85 -7.95 -9.88
C ALA A 28 3.09 -6.92 -10.75
N LEU A 29 1.95 -6.44 -10.26
CA LEU A 29 1.13 -5.45 -10.97
C LEU A 29 1.88 -4.12 -11.09
N THR A 30 2.46 -3.61 -10.01
CA THR A 30 3.20 -2.34 -10.03
C THR A 30 4.43 -2.44 -10.94
N ALA A 31 5.16 -3.57 -10.90
CA ALA A 31 6.29 -3.79 -11.81
C ALA A 31 5.87 -3.85 -13.29
N HIS A 32 4.78 -4.56 -13.59
CA HIS A 32 4.28 -4.70 -14.97
C HIS A 32 3.82 -3.36 -15.57
N LEU A 33 3.27 -2.48 -14.73
CA LEU A 33 2.77 -1.17 -15.14
C LEU A 33 3.83 -0.06 -15.10
N ASP A 34 5.07 -0.35 -14.67
CA ASP A 34 6.08 0.66 -14.36
C ASP A 34 5.57 1.74 -13.38
N GLY A 35 4.77 1.32 -12.40
CA GLY A 35 3.99 2.21 -11.53
C GLY A 35 4.66 2.56 -10.21
N TRP A 36 3.86 3.21 -9.35
CA TRP A 36 4.17 3.54 -7.97
C TRP A 36 3.36 2.64 -7.02
N TYR A 37 3.96 2.27 -5.89
CA TYR A 37 3.29 1.49 -4.85
C TYR A 37 3.04 2.33 -3.61
N TRP A 38 1.84 2.25 -3.06
CA TRP A 38 1.51 2.85 -1.78
C TRP A 38 0.64 1.93 -0.94
N LYS A 39 1.02 1.77 0.33
CA LYS A 39 0.17 1.17 1.36
C LYS A 39 -0.10 2.24 2.42
N PRO A 40 -1.31 2.80 2.51
CA PRO A 40 -1.59 3.93 3.39
C PRO A 40 -1.37 3.60 4.86
N VAL A 41 -1.79 2.40 5.29
CA VAL A 41 -1.69 1.97 6.69
C VAL A 41 -1.07 0.58 6.76
N GLN A 42 0.11 0.47 7.38
CA GLN A 42 0.73 -0.79 7.75
C GLN A 42 0.39 -1.11 9.21
N ALA A 43 -0.08 -2.34 9.47
CA ALA A 43 -0.32 -2.85 10.81
C ALA A 43 0.46 -4.16 11.02
N GLY A 44 1.17 -4.26 12.14
CA GLY A 44 2.18 -5.30 12.38
C GLY A 44 3.49 -4.96 11.65
N LEU A 45 4.60 -4.97 12.39
CA LEU A 45 5.93 -4.66 11.85
C LEU A 45 6.96 -5.79 12.05
N ASP A 46 6.57 -6.86 12.75
CA ASP A 46 7.50 -7.88 13.25
C ASP A 46 8.16 -8.69 12.14
N ASP A 47 7.50 -8.85 10.98
CA ASP A 47 8.00 -9.61 9.81
C ASP A 47 8.44 -8.71 8.63
N GLY A 48 8.62 -7.41 8.88
CA GLY A 48 8.88 -6.40 7.85
C GLY A 48 7.60 -5.85 7.21
N SER A 49 7.72 -4.73 6.49
CA SER A 49 6.54 -4.06 5.88
C SER A 49 6.22 -4.59 4.48
N ASP A 50 4.96 -4.44 4.06
CA ASP A 50 4.57 -4.73 2.68
C ASP A 50 5.36 -3.89 1.68
N ALA A 51 5.66 -2.63 2.01
CA ALA A 51 6.50 -1.77 1.17
C ALA A 51 7.90 -2.39 0.92
N GLN A 52 8.54 -2.93 1.96
CA GLN A 52 9.83 -3.63 1.83
C GLN A 52 9.71 -4.91 0.99
N ARG A 53 8.61 -5.64 1.15
CA ARG A 53 8.35 -6.87 0.39
C ARG A 53 8.09 -6.56 -1.08
N VAL A 54 7.31 -5.52 -1.38
CA VAL A 54 7.04 -5.04 -2.73
C VAL A 54 8.31 -4.50 -3.38
N ALA A 55 9.11 -3.69 -2.70
CA ALA A 55 10.39 -3.20 -3.22
C ALA A 55 11.29 -4.36 -3.70
N ARG A 56 11.41 -5.39 -2.87
CA ARG A 56 12.22 -6.58 -3.16
C ARG A 56 11.69 -7.40 -4.34
N LEU A 57 10.37 -7.61 -4.40
CA LEU A 57 9.74 -8.48 -5.40
C LEU A 57 9.57 -7.79 -6.76
N SER A 58 9.30 -6.49 -6.76
CA SER A 58 9.07 -5.70 -7.99
C SER A 58 10.36 -5.26 -8.66
N GLY A 59 11.46 -5.12 -7.91
CA GLY A 59 12.71 -4.55 -8.42
C GLY A 59 12.62 -3.06 -8.76
N LEU A 60 11.55 -2.38 -8.32
CA LEU A 60 11.37 -0.95 -8.55
C LEU A 60 12.43 -0.13 -7.81
N ALA A 61 12.71 1.05 -8.36
CA ALA A 61 13.56 2.02 -7.69
C ALA A 61 12.92 2.46 -6.35
N PRO A 62 13.71 2.70 -5.29
CA PRO A 62 13.18 2.98 -3.95
C PRO A 62 12.26 4.21 -3.87
N ASP A 63 12.48 5.20 -4.73
CA ASP A 63 11.64 6.39 -4.85
C ASP A 63 10.21 6.04 -5.27
N ARG A 64 10.00 4.94 -6.02
CA ARG A 64 8.68 4.47 -6.46
C ARG A 64 7.87 3.73 -5.40
N ILE A 65 8.42 3.56 -4.20
CA ILE A 65 7.76 2.96 -3.05
C ILE A 65 7.41 4.08 -2.08
N LEU A 66 6.15 4.51 -2.13
CA LEU A 66 5.67 5.65 -1.34
C LEU A 66 5.56 5.27 0.14
N PRO A 67 5.95 6.18 1.06
CA PRO A 67 5.93 5.91 2.48
C PRO A 67 4.50 5.69 2.99
N GLU A 68 4.35 4.79 3.97
CA GLU A 68 3.06 4.61 4.63
C GLU A 68 2.69 5.87 5.43
N ALA A 69 1.42 6.29 5.38
CA ALA A 69 0.95 7.40 6.20
C ALA A 69 0.93 7.01 7.69
N TYR A 70 0.66 5.74 7.97
CA TYR A 70 0.64 5.18 9.32
C TYR A 70 1.35 3.82 9.37
N ARG A 71 2.20 3.67 10.39
CA ARG A 71 2.87 2.41 10.73
C ARG A 71 2.48 2.04 12.17
N LEU A 72 1.64 1.02 12.29
CA LEU A 72 1.07 0.53 13.54
C LEU A 72 1.80 -0.75 13.96
N THR A 73 2.03 -0.91 15.27
CA THR A 73 2.78 -2.04 15.83
C THR A 73 1.92 -3.27 16.00
N THR A 74 0.65 -3.13 16.39
CA THR A 74 -0.17 -4.31 16.69
C THR A 74 -0.59 -5.07 15.41
N PRO A 75 -0.34 -6.39 15.30
CA PRO A 75 -0.67 -7.18 14.11
C PRO A 75 -2.15 -7.57 14.07
N CYS A 76 -3.02 -6.61 13.75
CA CYS A 76 -4.43 -6.86 13.47
C CYS A 76 -4.97 -5.85 12.44
N SER A 77 -6.29 -5.77 12.28
CA SER A 77 -6.90 -4.79 11.36
C SER A 77 -6.47 -3.36 11.71
N PRO A 78 -6.27 -2.46 10.73
CA PRO A 78 -5.78 -1.10 10.97
C PRO A 78 -6.55 -0.31 12.03
N HIS A 79 -7.89 -0.38 12.03
CA HIS A 79 -8.72 0.29 13.02
C HIS A 79 -8.49 -0.22 14.44
N ARG A 80 -8.30 -1.54 14.60
CA ARG A 80 -8.10 -2.19 15.89
C ARG A 80 -6.67 -1.97 16.37
N ALA A 81 -5.70 -2.05 15.46
CA ALA A 81 -4.30 -1.75 15.75
C ALA A 81 -4.14 -0.30 16.21
N ALA A 82 -4.77 0.65 15.52
CA ALA A 82 -4.76 2.06 15.89
C ALA A 82 -5.35 2.29 17.29
N ALA A 83 -6.47 1.65 17.61
CA ALA A 83 -7.08 1.74 18.95
C ALA A 83 -6.18 1.16 20.06
N ILE A 84 -5.50 0.03 19.80
CA ILE A 84 -4.59 -0.60 20.76
C ILE A 84 -3.31 0.22 20.93
N ASP A 85 -2.77 0.75 19.84
CA ASP A 85 -1.53 1.54 19.80
C ASP A 85 -1.76 2.99 20.26
N GLY A 86 -3.01 3.39 20.56
CA GLY A 86 -3.35 4.76 20.98
C GLY A 86 -3.19 5.80 19.89
N VAL A 87 -3.32 5.40 18.61
CA VAL A 87 -3.18 6.25 17.44
C VAL A 87 -4.57 6.59 16.88
N GLU A 88 -4.83 7.87 16.66
CA GLU A 88 -6.01 8.32 15.91
C GLU A 88 -5.68 8.37 14.41
N LEU A 89 -6.51 7.72 13.59
CA LEU A 89 -6.36 7.74 12.13
C LEU A 89 -7.11 8.95 11.58
N ASP A 90 -6.36 9.99 11.23
CA ASP A 90 -6.85 11.11 10.44
C ASP A 90 -6.93 10.72 8.96
N PHE A 91 -8.15 10.81 8.40
CA PHE A 91 -8.46 10.48 7.01
C PHE A 91 -7.86 11.48 6.01
N ASP A 92 -7.59 12.73 6.41
CA ASP A 92 -6.97 13.72 5.52
C ASP A 92 -5.52 13.32 5.18
N ARG A 93 -4.86 12.57 6.08
CA ARG A 93 -3.54 11.97 5.85
C ARG A 93 -3.57 10.73 4.95
N LEU A 94 -4.76 10.25 4.57
CA LEU A 94 -4.96 9.13 3.66
C LEU A 94 -5.32 9.60 2.23
N ALA A 95 -5.18 10.90 1.96
CA ALA A 95 -5.21 11.42 0.59
C ALA A 95 -4.15 10.73 -0.28
N LEU A 96 -4.48 10.48 -1.54
CA LEU A 96 -3.54 9.85 -2.48
C LEU A 96 -2.28 10.73 -2.57
N PRO A 97 -1.09 10.17 -2.32
CA PRO A 97 0.16 10.90 -2.46
C PRO A 97 0.43 11.22 -3.93
N GLU A 98 1.01 12.41 -4.17
CA GLU A 98 1.60 12.73 -5.47
C GLU A 98 3.00 12.10 -5.55
N PRO A 99 3.33 11.39 -6.65
CA PRO A 99 4.65 10.80 -6.86
C PRO A 99 5.75 11.83 -7.09
#